data_AF-A0A3B9VL26-F1
#
_entry.id   AF-A0A3B9VL26-F1
#
_cell.length_a   1.000
_cell.length_b   1.000
_cell.length_c   1.000
_cell.angle_alpha   90.00
_cell.angle_beta   90.00
_cell.angle_gamma   90.00
#
_symmetry.space_group_name_H-M   'P 1'
#
loop_
_entity.id
_entity.type
_entity.pdbx_description
1 polymer ?
#
loop_
_entity_poly.entity_id
_entity_poly.type
_entity_poly.pdbx_seq_one_letter_code
_entity_poly.pdbx_strand_id
1 'polypeptide(L)' 'MGDIRGIPTPVCPYCESTLINITASFNPENYEIEMYLLDNASCSDCGALLTAPTPEDLPAA' A
#
# COMPACT_ATOMS: atom_id res chain seq x y z
N MET A 1 -0.71 15.58 -8.05
CA MET A 1 0.10 14.41 -7.65
C MET A 1 0.02 13.37 -8.76
N GLY A 2 1.12 12.65 -9.02
CA GLY A 2 1.20 11.67 -10.10
C GLY A 2 0.57 10.32 -9.73
N ASP A 3 0.16 9.60 -10.76
CA ASP A 3 -0.30 8.22 -10.67
C ASP A 3 0.90 7.30 -10.89
N ILE A 4 1.30 6.54 -9.86
CA ILE A 4 2.42 5.60 -9.90
C ILE A 4 1.97 4.18 -9.56
N ARG A 5 0.70 3.90 -9.82
CA ARG A 5 0.16 2.54 -9.76
C ARG A 5 0.84 1.68 -10.82
N GLY A 6 1.03 0.40 -10.52
CA GLY A 6 1.66 -0.59 -11.37
C GLY A 6 2.98 -1.16 -10.84
N ILE A 7 3.63 -0.49 -9.89
CA ILE A 7 4.77 -1.05 -9.14
C ILE A 7 4.39 -1.09 -7.66
N PRO A 8 4.19 -2.27 -7.07
CA PRO A 8 3.96 -2.39 -5.63
C PRO A 8 5.19 -1.89 -4.88
N THR A 9 4.99 -0.90 -4.00
CA THR A 9 6.10 -0.26 -3.29
C THR A 9 5.74 0.02 -1.83
N PRO A 10 6.61 -0.36 -0.87
CA PRO A 10 6.41 -0.01 0.54
C PRO A 10 6.83 1.43 0.87
N VAL A 11 7.52 2.11 -0.06
CA VAL A 11 8.00 3.48 0.10
C VAL A 11 7.48 4.32 -1.06
N CYS A 12 6.94 5.50 -0.77
CA CYS A 12 6.51 6.42 -1.81
C CYS A 12 7.75 6.94 -2.57
N PRO A 13 7.88 6.72 -3.88
CA PRO A 13 9.05 7.17 -4.65
C PRO A 13 9.08 8.69 -4.90
N TYR A 14 8.01 9.42 -4.55
CA TYR A 14 7.96 10.88 -4.67
C TYR A 14 8.49 11.62 -3.45
N CYS A 15 8.09 11.18 -2.26
CA CYS A 15 8.39 11.86 -0.99
C CYS A 15 9.12 10.97 0.01
N GLU A 16 9.45 9.73 -0.37
CA GLU A 16 10.19 8.75 0.42
C GLU A 16 9.50 8.34 1.73
N SER A 17 8.22 8.69 1.89
CA SER A 17 7.43 8.29 3.04
C SER A 17 7.08 6.79 3.00
N THR A 18 7.09 6.17 4.18
CA THR A 18 6.68 4.78 4.41
C THR A 18 5.22 4.68 4.86
N LEU A 19 4.49 5.80 4.96
CA LEU A 19 3.10 5.83 5.39
C LEU A 19 2.17 5.81 4.18
N ILE A 20 1.45 4.70 4.03
CA ILE A 20 0.53 4.46 2.91
C ILE A 20 -0.87 4.23 3.46
N ASN A 21 -1.82 5.03 2.99
CA ASN A 21 -3.24 4.82 3.22
C ASN A 21 -3.75 3.74 2.27
N ILE A 22 -4.27 2.65 2.82
CA ILE A 22 -4.88 1.55 2.10
C ILE A 22 -6.30 1.31 2.60
N THR A 23 -7.15 0.74 1.76
CA THR A 23 -8.44 0.22 2.19
C THR A 23 -8.29 -1.26 2.48
N ALA A 24 -8.45 -1.64 3.74
CA ALA A 24 -8.34 -3.01 4.22
C ALA A 24 -9.67 -3.51 4.80
N SER A 25 -9.94 -4.80 4.64
CA SER A 25 -10.98 -5.54 5.33
C SER A 25 -10.35 -6.31 6.47
N PHE A 26 -10.97 -6.23 7.65
CA PHE A 26 -10.52 -6.89 8.87
C PHE A 26 -11.44 -8.04 9.21
N ASN A 27 -10.86 -9.16 9.64
CA ASN A 27 -11.64 -10.27 10.18
C ASN A 27 -12.29 -9.83 11.52
N PRO A 28 -13.61 -9.92 11.68
CA PRO A 28 -14.30 -9.48 12.89
C PRO A 28 -14.04 -10.37 14.12
N GLU A 29 -13.54 -11.59 13.93
CA GLU A 29 -13.23 -12.55 15.00
C GLU A 29 -11.80 -12.35 15.52
N ASN A 30 -10.84 -12.15 14.61
CA ASN A 30 -9.41 -12.12 14.95
C ASN A 30 -8.82 -10.70 14.98
N TYR A 31 -9.54 -9.72 14.44
CA TYR A 31 -9.09 -8.33 14.26
C TYR A 31 -7.84 -8.16 13.37
N GLU A 32 -7.50 -9.18 12.58
CA GLU A 32 -6.39 -9.15 11.63
C GLU A 32 -6.84 -8.68 10.25
N ILE A 33 -5.90 -8.16 9.44
CA ILE A 33 -6.16 -7.79 8.05
C ILE A 33 -6.29 -9.06 7.22
N GLU A 34 -7.47 -9.31 6.65
CA GLU A 34 -7.69 -10.44 5.73
C GLU A 34 -7.39 -10.08 4.29
N MET A 35 -7.75 -8.86 3.89
CA MET A 35 -7.63 -8.41 2.51
C MET A 35 -7.41 -6.90 2.50
N TYR A 36 -6.66 -6.41 1.52
CA TYR A 36 -6.56 -4.98 1.22
C TYR A 36 -6.57 -4.77 -0.29
N LEU A 37 -7.01 -3.58 -0.70
CA LEU A 37 -7.07 -3.19 -2.10
C LEU A 37 -5.70 -2.64 -2.54
N LEU A 38 -5.13 -3.24 -3.60
CA LEU A 38 -3.84 -2.82 -4.15
C LEU A 38 -3.94 -1.48 -4.87
N ASP A 39 -5.00 -1.28 -5.66
CA ASP A 39 -5.14 -0.15 -6.59
C ASP A 39 -5.70 1.14 -5.95
N ASN A 40 -6.07 1.07 -4.67
CA ASN A 40 -6.63 2.21 -3.91
C ASN A 40 -5.65 2.76 -2.87
N ALA A 41 -4.35 2.47 -3.02
CA ALA A 41 -3.35 2.93 -2.09
C ALA A 41 -2.91 4.37 -2.40
N SER A 42 -2.64 5.16 -1.37
CA SER A 42 -2.13 6.53 -1.52
C SER A 42 -1.13 6.88 -0.44
N CYS A 43 -0.13 7.69 -0.77
CA CYS A 43 0.82 8.19 0.22
C CYS A 43 0.12 9.13 1.21
N SER A 44 0.31 8.92 2.51
CA SER A 44 -0.31 9.75 3.55
C SER A 44 0.25 11.18 3.57
N ASP A 45 1.53 11.35 3.24
CA ASP A 45 2.20 12.66 3.26
C ASP A 45 1.95 13.49 2.00
N CYS A 46 2.14 12.87 0.82
CA CYS A 46 2.10 13.61 -0.45
C CYS A 46 0.84 13.33 -1.28
N GLY A 47 -0.02 12.39 -0.90
CA GLY A 47 -1.24 12.07 -1.65
C GLY A 47 -1.02 11.45 -3.04
N ALA A 48 0.18 10.98 -3.37
CA ALA A 48 0.43 10.24 -4.61
C ALA A 48 -0.32 8.90 -4.60
N LEU A 49 -0.90 8.51 -5.74
CA LEU A 49 -1.59 7.22 -5.89
C LEU A 49 -0.56 6.12 -6.15
N LEU A 50 -0.57 5.09 -5.30
CA LEU A 50 0.42 4.01 -5.26
C LEU A 50 -0.30 2.67 -5.47
N THR A 51 0.47 1.62 -5.77
CA THR A 51 0.01 0.24 -5.59
C THR A 51 0.51 -0.26 -4.24
N ALA A 52 -0.39 -0.76 -3.38
CA ALA A 52 -0.01 -1.31 -2.08
C ALA A 52 0.97 -2.47 -2.24
N PRO A 53 2.00 -2.59 -1.37
CA PRO A 53 2.93 -3.72 -1.42
C PRO A 53 2.23 -4.99 -0.94
N THR A 54 2.51 -6.12 -1.59
CA THR A 54 2.14 -7.45 -1.09
C THR A 54 3.34 -8.16 -0.46
N PRO A 55 3.13 -9.08 0.49
CA PRO A 55 4.22 -9.88 1.03
C PRO A 55 4.92 -10.73 -0.06
N GLU A 56 4.26 -11.03 -1.17
CA GLU A 56 4.87 -11.70 -2.34
C GLU A 56 5.82 -10.77 -3.12
N ASP A 57 5.71 -9.45 -2.95
CA ASP A 57 6.63 -8.46 -3.55
C ASP A 57 7.95 -8.34 -2.77
N LEU A 58 8.05 -8.96 -1.60
CA LEU A 58 9.34 -9.14 -0.94
C LEU A 58 10.12 -10.22 -1.70
N PRO A 59 11.31 -9.94 -2.26
CA PRO A 59 12.13 -11.00 -2.83
C PRO A 59 12.36 -12.03 -1.72
N ALA A 60 12.03 -13.30 -2.02
CA ALA A 60 12.22 -14.41 -1.08
C ALA A 60 13.65 -14.35 -0.52
N ALA A 61 13.74 -14.20 0.81
CA ALA A 61 15.00 -14.12 1.54
C ALA A 61 15.80 -15.43 1.43
#